data_AF-A0A2N6SG57-F1
#
_entry.id   AF-A0A2N6SG57-F1
#
_cell.length_a   1.000
_cell.length_b   1.000
_cell.length_c   1.000
_cell.angle_alpha   90.00
_cell.angle_beta   90.00
_cell.angle_gamma   90.00
#
_symmetry.space_group_name_H-M   'P 1'
#
loop_
_entity.id
_entity.type
_entity.pdbx_description
1 polymer ?
#
loop_
_entity_poly.entity_id
_entity_poly.type
_entity_poly.pdbx_seq_one_letter_code
_entity_poly.pdbx_strand_id
1 'polypeptide(L)'
;MSRKNFLILTVIETLLITVTVILESVFNNKLWHIAGIIILIFIFLHTSYLLIVKKSINLLAGMTEEEAIEIRKDPERLKKHEKIAQAIGIVILLSIFFLIYLIYEILG
;
A
#
# COMPACT_ATOMS: atom_id res chain seq x y z
N MET A 1 -8.86 8.78 -6.13
CA MET A 1 -9.12 9.17 -4.73
C MET A 1 -8.69 10.63 -4.59
N SER A 2 -9.40 11.46 -3.82
CA SER A 2 -8.90 12.81 -3.53
C SER A 2 -7.69 12.73 -2.60
N ARG A 3 -6.78 13.72 -2.61
CA ARG A 3 -5.62 13.76 -1.71
C ARG A 3 -6.02 13.71 -0.25
N LYS A 4 -7.09 14.41 0.12
CA LYS A 4 -7.65 14.38 1.48
C LYS A 4 -8.00 12.95 1.91
N ASN A 5 -8.73 12.21 1.06
CA ASN A 5 -9.12 10.84 1.38
C ASN A 5 -7.90 9.92 1.43
N PHE A 6 -6.93 10.11 0.53
CA PHE A 6 -5.68 9.37 0.54
C PHE A 6 -4.88 9.62 1.84
N LEU A 7 -4.68 10.88 2.23
CA LEU A 7 -3.97 11.23 3.47
C LEU A 7 -4.67 10.65 4.71
N ILE A 8 -6.00 10.75 4.78
CA ILE A 8 -6.78 10.15 5.88
C ILE A 8 -6.54 8.64 5.92
N LEU A 9 -6.59 7.98 4.77
CA LEU A 9 -6.35 6.54 4.70
C LEU A 9 -4.92 6.19 5.13
N THR A 10 -3.90 6.90 4.62
CA THR A 10 -2.50 6.67 5.01
C THR A 10 -2.29 6.85 6.52
N VAL A 11 -2.94 7.84 7.14
CA VAL A 11 -2.90 8.03 8.60
C VAL A 11 -3.53 6.84 9.32
N ILE A 12 -4.69 6.36 8.85
CA ILE A 12 -5.36 5.19 9.43
C ILE A 12 -4.50 3.93 9.29
N GLU A 13 -3.93 3.69 8.11
CA GLU A 13 -3.04 2.55 7.84
C GLU A 13 -1.79 2.60 8.74
N THR A 14 -1.18 3.78 8.87
CA THR A 14 -0.01 3.99 9.75
C THR A 14 -0.35 3.74 11.22
N LEU A 15 -1.51 4.23 11.68
CA LEU A 15 -1.99 4.00 13.03
C LEU A 15 -2.24 2.50 13.30
N LEU A 16 -2.90 1.81 12.36
CA LEU A 16 -3.17 0.36 12.46
C LEU A 16 -1.88 -0.44 12.55
N ILE A 17 -0.89 -0.15 11.71
CA ILE A 17 0.43 -0.81 11.76
C ILE A 17 1.08 -0.54 13.13
N THR A 18 1.11 0.73 13.57
CA THR A 18 1.75 1.12 14.83
C THR A 18 1.12 0.40 16.03
N VAL A 19 -0.21 0.40 16.11
CA VAL A 19 -0.94 -0.30 17.17
C VAL A 19 -0.64 -1.79 17.14
N THR A 20 -0.63 -2.41 15.95
CA THR A 20 -0.40 -3.84 15.83
C THR A 20 1.02 -4.23 16.25
N VAL A 21 2.04 -3.45 15.85
CA VAL A 21 3.44 -3.67 16.27
C VAL A 21 3.59 -3.55 17.78
N ILE A 22 2.93 -2.57 18.42
CA ILE A 22 2.95 -2.43 19.88
C ILE A 22 2.31 -3.66 20.54
N LEU A 23 1.14 -4.08 20.08
CA LEU A 23 0.43 -5.24 20.63
C LEU A 23 1.23 -6.53 20.46
N GLU A 24 1.83 -6.73 19.29
CA GLU A 24 2.73 -7.85 19.03
C GLU A 24 3.91 -7.85 20.01
N SER A 25 4.57 -6.71 20.20
CA SER A 25 5.70 -6.59 21.13
C SER A 25 5.32 -6.81 22.59
N VAL A 26 4.12 -6.37 23.01
CA VAL A 26 3.68 -6.47 24.42
C VAL A 26 3.21 -7.89 24.75
N PHE A 27 2.44 -8.50 23.85
CA PHE A 27 1.84 -9.82 24.10
C PHE A 27 2.70 -10.99 23.62
N ASN A 28 3.65 -10.75 22.72
CA ASN A 28 4.59 -11.73 22.16
C ASN A 28 3.93 -13.09 21.84
N ASN A 29 2.77 -13.03 21.18
CA ASN A 29 1.97 -14.19 20.84
C ASN A 29 1.82 -14.32 19.33
N LYS A 30 1.98 -15.55 18.82
CA LYS A 30 1.75 -15.94 17.42
C LYS A 30 0.48 -15.35 16.82
N LEU A 31 -0.62 -15.26 17.60
CA LEU A 31 -1.89 -14.71 17.13
C LEU A 31 -1.76 -13.23 16.70
N TRP A 32 -1.07 -12.40 17.49
CA TRP A 32 -0.85 -10.99 17.16
C TRP A 32 0.10 -10.82 15.97
N HIS A 33 1.11 -11.68 15.86
CA HIS A 33 2.02 -11.70 14.71
C HIS A 33 1.27 -12.04 13.41
N ILE A 34 0.40 -13.06 13.43
CA ILE A 34 -0.45 -13.41 12.28
C ILE A 34 -1.42 -12.27 11.96
N ALA A 35 -2.05 -11.67 12.98
CA ALA A 35 -2.96 -10.54 12.79
C ALA A 35 -2.26 -9.34 12.12
N GLY A 36 -1.01 -9.04 12.51
CA GLY A 36 -0.18 -8.02 11.87
C GLY A 36 0.08 -8.31 10.41
N ILE A 37 0.44 -9.55 10.06
CA ILE A 37 0.65 -9.93 8.66
C ILE A 37 -0.64 -9.79 7.84
N ILE A 38 -1.80 -10.18 8.40
CA ILE A 38 -3.10 -10.04 7.71
C ILE A 38 -3.43 -8.56 7.45
N ILE A 39 -3.22 -7.68 8.43
CA ILE A 39 -3.41 -6.23 8.26
C ILE A 39 -2.51 -5.71 7.14
N LEU A 40 -1.24 -6.12 7.12
CA LEU A 40 -0.30 -5.73 6.07
C LEU A 40 -0.74 -6.20 4.68
N ILE A 41 -1.27 -7.41 4.56
CA ILE A 41 -1.83 -7.93 3.31
C ILE A 41 -2.97 -7.04 2.82
N PHE A 42 -3.90 -6.63 3.69
CA PHE A 42 -5.00 -5.73 3.31
C PHE A 42 -4.49 -4.37 2.81
N ILE A 43 -3.49 -3.79 3.48
CA ILE A 43 -2.87 -2.52 3.08
C ILE A 43 -2.19 -2.66 1.72
N PHE A 44 -1.48 -3.77 1.48
CA PHE A 44 -0.79 -4.04 0.21
C PHE A 44 -1.78 -4.29 -0.92
N LEU A 45 -2.88 -5.02 -0.67
CA LEU A 45 -3.97 -5.19 -1.64
C LEU A 45 -4.58 -3.84 -2.02
N HIS A 46 -4.87 -3.00 -1.03
CA HIS A 46 -5.44 -1.68 -1.26
C HIS A 46 -4.49 -0.79 -2.08
N THR A 47 -3.22 -0.74 -1.70
CA THR A 47 -2.20 0.04 -2.40
C THR A 47 -2.02 -0.45 -3.84
N SER A 48 -1.94 -1.76 -4.04
CA SER A 48 -1.84 -2.37 -5.37
C SER A 48 -3.04 -2.01 -6.24
N TYR A 49 -4.26 -2.06 -5.68
CA TYR A 49 -5.47 -1.64 -6.38
C TYR A 49 -5.41 -0.17 -6.82
N LEU A 50 -4.98 0.73 -5.93
CA LEU A 50 -4.88 2.16 -6.23
C LEU A 50 -3.88 2.46 -7.35
N LEU A 51 -2.78 1.71 -7.41
CA LEU A 51 -1.72 1.89 -8.39
C LEU A 51 -2.03 1.20 -9.73
N ILE A 52 -2.58 -0.01 -9.71
CA ILE A 52 -2.85 -0.78 -10.94
C ILE A 52 -4.14 -0.33 -11.62
N VAL A 53 -5.23 -0.31 -10.85
CA VAL A 53 -6.60 -0.14 -11.39
C VAL A 53 -6.97 1.33 -11.43
N LYS A 54 -6.76 2.06 -10.33
CA LYS A 54 -7.06 3.49 -10.28
C LYS A 54 -5.96 4.36 -10.89
N LYS A 55 -4.79 3.79 -11.19
CA LYS A 55 -3.64 4.47 -11.76
C LYS A 55 -3.34 5.79 -11.05
N SER A 56 -3.37 5.75 -9.73
CA SER A 56 -3.29 6.93 -8.89
C SER A 56 -1.85 7.46 -8.86
N ILE A 57 -1.43 8.16 -9.92
CA ILE A 57 -0.05 8.67 -10.08
C ILE A 57 0.37 9.63 -8.96
N ASN A 58 -0.59 10.28 -8.30
CA ASN A 58 -0.36 11.13 -7.13
C ASN A 58 0.11 10.36 -5.89
N LEU A 59 0.13 9.03 -5.96
CA LEU A 59 0.67 8.15 -4.92
C LEU A 59 2.12 7.78 -5.18
N LEU A 60 2.70 8.19 -6.31
CA LEU A 60 4.13 8.10 -6.52
C LEU A 60 4.79 9.07 -5.52
N ALA A 61 5.63 8.53 -4.65
CA ALA A 61 6.27 9.27 -3.57
C ALA A 61 6.96 10.52 -4.13
N GLY A 62 6.65 11.67 -3.55
CA GLY A 62 7.25 12.96 -3.89
C GLY A 62 6.48 13.82 -4.88
N MET A 63 5.35 13.36 -5.43
CA MET A 63 4.56 14.16 -6.37
C MET A 63 3.63 15.15 -5.64
N THR A 64 3.72 16.44 -5.97
CA THR A 64 2.77 17.46 -5.48
C THR A 64 1.44 17.40 -6.23
N GLU A 65 0.38 18.04 -5.70
CA GLU A 65 -0.89 18.13 -6.44
C GLU A 65 -0.75 18.93 -7.73
N GLU A 66 0.05 20.00 -7.72
CA GLU A 66 0.30 20.78 -8.92
C GLU A 66 1.02 19.95 -9.98
N GLU A 67 2.05 19.19 -9.60
CA GLU A 67 2.76 18.29 -10.50
C GLU A 67 1.85 17.19 -11.06
N ALA A 68 1.00 16.59 -10.22
CA ALA A 68 0.04 15.59 -10.67
C ALA A 68 -0.98 16.17 -11.66
N ILE A 69 -1.42 17.41 -11.46
CA ILE A 69 -2.31 18.13 -12.38
C ILE A 69 -1.58 18.44 -13.68
N GLU A 70 -0.34 18.89 -13.63
CA GLU A 70 0.47 19.18 -14.82
C GLU A 70 0.71 17.91 -15.65
N ILE A 71 1.09 16.80 -15.01
CA ILE A 71 1.27 15.51 -15.67
C ILE A 71 -0.03 15.05 -16.34
N ARG A 72 -1.19 15.30 -15.74
CA ARG A 72 -2.49 14.93 -16.33
C ARG A 72 -2.84 15.72 -17.59
N LYS A 73 -2.27 16.92 -17.77
CA LYS A 73 -2.47 17.74 -18.98
C LYS A 73 -1.63 17.24 -20.17
N ASP A 74 -0.56 16.50 -19.90
CA ASP A 74 0.33 15.93 -20.91
C ASP A 74 0.07 14.40 -21.05
N PRO A 75 -0.54 13.95 -22.16
CA PRO A 75 -0.91 12.54 -22.33
C PRO A 75 0.29 11.58 -22.41
N GLU A 76 1.45 12.04 -22.90
CA GLU A 76 2.65 11.21 -22.98
C GLU A 76 3.27 11.03 -21.60
N ARG A 77 3.42 12.13 -20.85
CA ARG A 77 3.92 12.10 -19.47
C ARG A 77 3.00 11.29 -18.58
N LEU A 78 1.68 11.47 -18.71
CA LEU A 78 0.68 10.71 -17.96
C LEU A 78 0.86 9.21 -18.18
N LYS A 79 0.89 8.75 -19.44
CA LYS A 79 1.02 7.32 -19.78
C LYS A 79 2.32 6.72 -19.22
N LYS A 80 3.42 7.48 -19.21
CA LYS A 80 4.68 7.03 -18.61
C LYS A 80 4.54 6.81 -17.10
N HIS A 81 3.93 7.74 -16.39
CA HIS A 81 3.77 7.67 -14.93
C HIS A 81 2.75 6.59 -14.53
N GLU A 82 1.68 6.43 -15.30
CA GLU A 82 0.73 5.33 -15.12
C GLU A 82 1.41 3.97 -15.23
N LYS A 83 2.28 3.76 -16.23
CA LYS A 83 3.03 2.49 -16.37
C LYS A 83 3.96 2.23 -15.19
N ILE A 84 4.64 3.26 -14.69
CA ILE A 84 5.52 3.15 -13.51
C ILE A 84 4.69 2.79 -12.28
N ALA A 85 3.58 3.50 -12.04
CA ALA A 85 2.68 3.21 -10.94
C ALA A 85 2.16 1.77 -11.02
N GLN A 86 1.73 1.32 -12.19
CA GLN A 86 1.29 -0.06 -12.42
C GLN A 86 2.38 -1.09 -12.10
N ALA A 87 3.62 -0.85 -12.54
CA ALA A 87 4.74 -1.74 -12.25
C ALA A 87 4.99 -1.86 -10.74
N ILE A 88 5.00 -0.73 -10.01
CA ILE A 88 5.12 -0.71 -8.55
C ILE A 88 3.96 -1.48 -7.90
N GLY A 89 2.73 -1.22 -8.34
CA GLY A 89 1.55 -1.91 -7.83
C GLY A 89 1.61 -3.43 -8.03
N ILE A 90 2.15 -3.90 -9.17
CA ILE A 90 2.34 -5.34 -9.42
C ILE A 90 3.39 -5.93 -8.46
N VAL A 91 4.49 -5.22 -8.22
CA VAL A 91 5.52 -5.67 -7.27
C VAL A 91 4.92 -5.81 -5.86
N ILE A 92 4.14 -4.82 -5.41
CA ILE A 92 3.44 -4.87 -4.12
C ILE A 92 2.46 -6.06 -4.10
N LEU A 93 1.69 -6.26 -5.17
CA LEU A 93 0.76 -7.38 -5.27
C LEU A 93 1.49 -8.73 -5.15
N LEU A 94 2.64 -8.88 -5.79
CA LEU A 94 3.44 -10.10 -5.72
C LEU A 94 4.03 -10.33 -4.32
N SER A 95 4.41 -9.27 -3.61
CA SER A 95 4.91 -9.37 -2.23
C SER A 95 3.90 -9.97 -1.24
N ILE A 96 2.60 -9.91 -1.54
CA ILE A 96 1.56 -10.52 -0.72
C ILE A 96 1.69 -12.05 -0.66
N PHE A 97 2.14 -12.70 -1.75
CA PHE A 97 2.35 -14.15 -1.73
C PHE A 97 3.43 -14.55 -0.72
N PHE A 98 4.46 -13.73 -0.57
CA PHE A 98 5.48 -13.92 0.46
C PHE A 98 4.89 -13.76 1.86
N LEU A 99 4.04 -12.76 2.10
CA LEU A 99 3.34 -12.60 3.38
C LEU A 99 2.42 -13.78 3.72
N ILE A 100 1.72 -14.33 2.72
CA ILE A 100 0.89 -15.54 2.88
C ILE A 100 1.77 -16.75 3.24
N TYR A 101 2.92 -16.89 2.61
CA TYR A 101 3.88 -17.95 2.94
C TYR A 101 4.38 -17.83 4.40
N LEU A 102 4.66 -16.62 4.89
CA LEU A 102 5.02 -16.41 6.30
C LEU A 102 3.91 -16.87 7.27
N ILE A 103 2.64 -16.60 6.95
CA ILE A 103 1.51 -17.09 7.77
C ILE A 103 1.51 -18.63 7.80
N TYR A 104 1.71 -19.27 6.65
CA TYR A 104 1.78 -20.73 6.56
C TYR A 104 2.92 -21.29 7.44
N GLU A 105 4.10 -20.67 7.40
CA GLU A 105 5.25 -21.08 8.23
C GLU A 105 4.99 -20.91 9.74
N ILE A 106 4.30 -19.84 10.16
CA ILE A 106 4.01 -19.61 11.59
C ILE A 106 2.96 -20.59 12.13
N LEU A 107 2.02 -21.01 11.28
CA LEU A 107 0.94 -21.94 11.60
C LEU A 107 1.37 -23.42 11.56
N GLY A 108 2.36 -23.77 10.74
CA GLY A 108 2.98 -25.10 10.69
C GLY A 108 3.78 -25.42 11.94
#